data_AF-A0A1I7S5J9-F1
#
_entry.id   AF-A0A1I7S5J9-F1
#
_cell.length_a   1.000
_cell.length_b   1.000
_cell.length_c   1.000
_cell.angle_alpha   90.00
_cell.angle_beta   90.00
_cell.angle_gamma   90.00
#
_symmetry.space_group_name_H-M   'P 1'
#
loop_
_entity.id
_entity.type
_entity.pdbx_description
1 polymer ?
#
loop_
_entity_poly.entity_id
_entity_poly.type
_entity_poly.pdbx_seq_one_letter_code
_entity_poly.pdbx_strand_id
1 'polypeptide(L)'
;MPGYNLPSKTILDWYVVILRSVLVLDLIAVAFTVFVIFKASNSSIKQYSYFLIHHLAWCAIGESLVQLRGTVSLGENQCFLFYGLDEYLPRKVMLHYLFFSSIASLSRGACEVFLFLFRFAASIHPDSRFYFDIHSIPVWKTFVFLYCLIAINVYASTSRLESTTLMRPFNPGFTISLKPILISPVSLKERRFFVFVKKRFHLT
;
A
#
# COMPACT_ATOMS: atom_id res chain seq x y z
N MET A 1 -29.77 -15.36 7.09
CA MET A 1 -28.56 -14.79 6.46
C MET A 1 -27.41 -15.74 6.73
N PRO A 2 -26.77 -16.34 5.72
CA PRO A 2 -25.58 -17.16 5.96
C PRO A 2 -24.52 -16.29 6.65
N GLY A 3 -24.03 -16.76 7.80
CA GLY A 3 -22.96 -16.07 8.52
C GLY A 3 -21.71 -16.07 7.66
N TYR A 4 -21.16 -14.89 7.39
CA TYR A 4 -19.85 -14.81 6.77
C TYR A 4 -18.83 -15.40 7.74
N ASN A 5 -18.20 -16.50 7.36
CA ASN A 5 -17.06 -17.05 8.08
C ASN A 5 -15.89 -16.08 7.91
N LEU A 6 -15.71 -15.21 8.90
CA LEU A 6 -14.52 -14.36 8.96
C LEU A 6 -13.28 -15.27 9.06
N PRO A 7 -12.17 -14.89 8.41
CA PRO A 7 -10.92 -15.64 8.53
C PRO A 7 -10.48 -15.71 9.99
N SER A 8 -9.83 -16.82 10.37
CA SER A 8 -9.31 -16.96 11.73
C SER A 8 -8.28 -15.87 12.03
N LYS A 9 -8.22 -15.43 13.29
CA LYS A 9 -7.28 -14.38 13.72
C LYS A 9 -5.83 -14.72 13.35
N THR A 10 -5.45 -15.99 13.46
CA THR A 10 -4.11 -16.47 13.10
C THR A 10 -3.77 -16.23 11.63
N ILE A 11 -4.69 -16.49 10.71
CA ILE A 11 -4.48 -16.26 9.27
C ILE A 11 -4.28 -14.76 9.01
N LEU A 12 -5.05 -13.95 9.71
CA LEU A 12 -4.97 -12.50 9.55
C LEU A 12 -3.66 -11.93 10.09
N ASP A 13 -3.20 -12.38 11.26
CA ASP A 13 -1.92 -11.95 11.85
C ASP A 13 -0.75 -12.30 10.90
N TRP A 14 -0.76 -13.50 10.31
CA TRP A 14 0.22 -13.89 9.29
C TRP A 14 0.16 -13.03 8.03
N TYR A 15 -1.06 -12.72 7.56
CA TYR A 15 -1.25 -11.84 6.41
C TYR A 15 -0.62 -10.46 6.64
N VAL A 16 -0.83 -9.86 7.83
CA VAL A 16 -0.24 -8.55 8.18
C VAL A 16 1.29 -8.62 8.24
N VAL A 17 1.86 -9.70 8.77
CA VAL A 17 3.33 -9.89 8.82
C VAL A 17 3.90 -9.99 7.40
N ILE A 18 3.26 -10.76 6.51
CA ILE A 18 3.69 -10.91 5.12
C ILE A 18 3.62 -9.56 4.40
N LEU A 19 2.50 -8.86 4.50
CA LEU A 19 2.28 -7.55 3.90
C LEU A 19 3.37 -6.54 4.32
N ARG A 20 3.70 -6.47 5.62
CA ARG A 20 4.78 -5.61 6.14
C ARG A 20 6.16 -6.03 5.65
N SER A 21 6.41 -7.32 5.53
CA SER A 21 7.69 -7.85 5.05
C SER A 21 7.90 -7.53 3.57
N VAL A 22 6.86 -7.67 2.76
CA VAL A 22 6.88 -7.29 1.33
C VAL A 22 7.16 -5.80 1.18
N LEU A 23 6.55 -4.95 2.01
CA LEU A 23 6.81 -3.50 1.98
C LEU A 23 8.28 -3.17 2.25
N VAL A 24 8.87 -3.79 3.27
CA VAL A 24 10.28 -3.57 3.61
C VAL A 24 11.19 -4.04 2.46
N LEU A 25 10.92 -5.20 1.87
CA LEU A 25 11.68 -5.72 0.75
C LEU A 25 11.57 -4.82 -0.48
N ASP A 26 10.38 -4.30 -0.78
CA ASP A 26 10.16 -3.37 -1.88
C ASP A 26 10.94 -2.06 -1.70
N LEU A 27 10.91 -1.47 -0.49
CA LEU A 27 11.70 -0.28 -0.18
C LEU A 27 13.21 -0.50 -0.33
N ILE A 28 13.71 -1.68 0.06
CA ILE A 28 15.12 -2.05 -0.14
C ILE A 28 15.45 -2.17 -1.63
N ALA A 29 14.59 -2.83 -2.41
CA ALA A 29 14.77 -2.98 -3.85
C ALA A 29 14.74 -1.64 -4.58
N VAL A 30 13.83 -0.73 -4.21
CA VAL A 30 13.76 0.63 -4.74
C VAL A 30 15.03 1.41 -4.39
N ALA A 31 15.48 1.38 -3.14
CA ALA A 31 16.70 2.06 -2.72
C ALA A 31 17.93 1.56 -3.48
N PHE A 32 18.05 0.24 -3.65
CA PHE A 32 19.11 -0.38 -4.46
C PHE A 32 19.05 0.06 -5.93
N THR A 33 17.85 0.10 -6.51
CA THR A 33 17.66 0.53 -7.91
C THR A 33 18.06 1.99 -8.10
N VAL A 34 17.67 2.88 -7.19
CA VAL A 34 18.09 4.30 -7.19
C VAL A 34 19.61 4.41 -7.11
N PHE A 35 20.25 3.62 -6.23
CA PHE A 35 21.71 3.58 -6.11
C PHE A 35 22.39 3.15 -7.41
N VAL A 36 21.88 2.11 -8.09
CA VAL A 36 22.39 1.64 -9.39
C VAL A 36 22.25 2.73 -10.47
N ILE A 37 21.11 3.43 -10.52
CA ILE A 37 20.89 4.53 -11.48
C ILE A 37 21.91 5.65 -11.25
N PHE A 38 22.18 6.03 -10.00
CA PHE A 38 23.19 7.04 -9.68
C PHE A 38 24.61 6.61 -10.03
N LYS A 39 24.92 5.31 -9.94
CA LYS A 39 26.24 4.77 -10.28
C LYS A 39 26.43 4.51 -11.78
N ALA A 40 25.37 4.52 -12.57
CA ALA A 40 25.46 4.30 -14.01
C ALA A 40 26.30 5.40 -14.69
N SER A 41 27.34 5.00 -15.42
CA SER A 41 28.26 5.90 -16.13
C SER A 41 27.79 6.26 -17.54
N ASN A 42 26.81 5.54 -18.10
CA ASN A 42 26.32 5.74 -19.46
C ASN A 42 25.65 7.12 -19.62
N SER A 43 26.06 7.86 -20.66
CA SER A 43 25.54 9.20 -20.97
C SER A 43 24.04 9.22 -21.21
N SER A 44 23.51 8.22 -21.91
CA SER A 44 22.07 8.09 -22.16
C SER A 44 21.28 7.90 -20.86
N ILE A 45 21.80 7.14 -19.90
CA ILE A 45 21.12 6.93 -18.61
C ILE A 45 21.15 8.22 -17.79
N LYS A 46 22.24 8.99 -17.80
CA LYS A 46 22.32 10.26 -17.09
C LYS A 46 21.28 11.27 -17.58
N GLN A 47 21.03 11.35 -18.89
CA GLN A 47 20.06 12.28 -19.46
C GLN A 47 18.62 12.01 -18.96
N TYR A 48 18.27 10.74 -18.72
CA TYR A 48 16.93 10.35 -18.24
C TYR A 48 16.87 9.97 -16.76
N SER A 49 18.00 10.01 -16.06
CA SER A 49 18.13 9.54 -14.67
C SER A 49 17.16 10.25 -13.71
N TYR A 50 17.02 11.56 -13.82
CA TYR A 50 16.12 12.34 -12.98
C TYR A 50 14.65 11.94 -13.20
N PHE A 51 14.24 11.79 -14.46
CA PHE A 51 12.88 11.35 -14.80
C PHE A 51 12.62 9.94 -14.28
N LEU A 52 13.59 9.03 -14.44
CA LEU A 52 13.47 7.64 -13.99
C LEU A 52 13.37 7.53 -12.47
N ILE A 53 14.21 8.27 -11.73
CA ILE A 53 14.18 8.30 -10.25
C ILE A 53 12.85 8.90 -9.77
N HIS A 54 12.41 10.00 -10.38
CA HIS A 54 11.13 10.62 -10.03
C HIS A 54 9.96 9.66 -10.27
N HIS A 55 9.92 8.99 -11.42
CA HIS A 55 8.91 7.97 -11.73
C HIS A 55 8.95 6.82 -10.71
N LEU A 56 10.14 6.27 -10.43
CA LEU A 56 10.33 5.19 -9.47
C LEU A 56 9.88 5.58 -8.05
N ALA A 57 10.18 6.81 -7.62
CA ALA A 57 9.75 7.32 -6.33
C ALA A 57 8.22 7.39 -6.22
N TRP A 58 7.53 7.91 -7.24
CA TRP A 58 6.06 7.93 -7.26
C TRP A 58 5.44 6.54 -7.30
N CYS A 59 6.06 5.60 -8.04
CA CYS A 59 5.65 4.21 -8.01
C CYS A 59 5.78 3.64 -6.59
N ALA A 60 6.94 3.77 -5.95
CA ALA A 60 7.18 3.28 -4.58
C ALA A 60 6.20 3.89 -3.56
N ILE A 61 5.92 5.20 -3.65
CA ILE A 61 4.91 5.87 -2.81
C ILE A 61 3.54 5.25 -3.03
N GLY A 62 3.11 5.09 -4.28
CA GLY A 62 1.82 4.49 -4.61
C GLY A 62 1.69 3.06 -4.10
N GLU A 63 2.74 2.25 -4.26
CA GLU A 63 2.77 0.86 -3.78
C GLU A 63 2.71 0.79 -2.26
N SER A 64 3.49 1.64 -1.59
CA SER A 64 3.50 1.74 -0.14
C SER A 64 2.12 2.10 0.40
N LEU A 65 1.42 3.07 -0.21
CA LEU A 65 0.06 3.44 0.20
C LEU A 65 -0.94 2.29 0.07
N VAL A 66 -0.84 1.49 -1.00
CA VAL A 66 -1.70 0.32 -1.23
C VAL A 66 -1.39 -0.81 -0.25
N GLN A 67 -0.10 -1.10 -0.04
CA GLN A 67 0.32 -2.14 0.89
C GLN A 67 -0.07 -1.77 2.32
N LEU A 68 0.15 -0.53 2.75
CA LEU A 68 -0.21 -0.06 4.09
C LEU A 68 -1.72 -0.15 4.38
N ARG A 69 -2.57 -0.08 3.35
CA ARG A 69 -4.03 -0.23 3.44
C ARG A 69 -4.46 -1.66 3.81
N GLY A 70 -3.70 -2.68 3.41
CA GLY A 70 -3.94 -4.07 3.79
C GLY A 70 -5.37 -4.57 3.54
N THR A 71 -5.88 -4.42 2.31
CA THR A 71 -7.25 -4.82 1.95
C THR A 71 -7.41 -6.31 1.75
N VAL A 72 -8.41 -6.89 2.43
CA VAL A 72 -8.87 -8.26 2.22
C VAL A 72 -10.31 -8.23 1.69
N SER A 73 -10.57 -8.88 0.56
CA SER A 73 -11.94 -9.07 0.06
C SER A 73 -12.61 -10.23 0.79
N LEU A 74 -13.74 -9.96 1.45
CA LEU A 74 -14.59 -10.96 2.09
C LEU A 74 -15.55 -11.56 1.05
N GLY A 75 -15.07 -12.56 0.32
CA GLY A 75 -15.88 -13.38 -0.58
C GLY A 75 -16.35 -12.67 -1.86
N GLU A 76 -17.40 -13.23 -2.48
CA GLU A 76 -17.91 -12.85 -3.80
C GLU A 76 -18.55 -11.45 -3.85
N ASN A 77 -18.99 -10.92 -2.70
CA ASN A 77 -19.72 -9.66 -2.64
C ASN A 77 -18.83 -8.41 -2.65
N GLN A 78 -17.52 -8.56 -2.90
CA GLN A 78 -16.57 -7.45 -2.97
C GLN A 78 -16.61 -6.55 -1.72
N CYS A 79 -16.93 -7.13 -0.56
CA CYS A 79 -16.87 -6.43 0.71
C CYS A 79 -15.42 -6.39 1.17
N PHE A 80 -14.80 -5.21 1.14
CA PHE A 80 -13.41 -5.04 1.60
C PHE A 80 -13.36 -4.83 3.10
N LEU A 81 -12.50 -5.58 3.77
CA LEU A 81 -12.11 -5.31 5.14
C LEU A 81 -10.66 -4.84 5.18
N PHE A 82 -10.41 -3.85 6.02
CA PHE A 82 -9.14 -3.13 6.09
C PHE A 82 -8.46 -3.53 7.40
N TYR A 83 -7.28 -4.16 7.29
CA TYR A 83 -6.48 -4.62 8.43
C TYR A 83 -5.06 -4.04 8.42
N GLY A 84 -4.89 -2.91 7.74
CA GLY A 84 -3.64 -2.18 7.62
C GLY A 84 -3.31 -1.29 8.82
N LEU A 85 -2.47 -0.28 8.58
CA LEU A 85 -2.15 0.76 9.57
C LEU A 85 -3.39 1.61 9.94
N ASP A 86 -4.42 1.50 9.12
CA ASP A 86 -5.67 2.24 9.18
C ASP A 86 -6.53 1.90 10.40
N GLU A 87 -6.32 0.73 11.03
CA GLU A 87 -7.03 0.32 12.26
C GLU A 87 -6.74 1.26 13.44
N TYR A 88 -5.55 1.86 13.48
CA TYR A 88 -5.14 2.79 14.53
C TYR A 88 -5.57 4.24 14.26
N LEU A 89 -6.14 4.53 13.08
CA LEU A 89 -6.50 5.88 12.67
C LEU A 89 -7.97 6.19 13.02
N PRO A 90 -8.29 7.45 13.39
CA PRO A 90 -9.68 7.86 13.57
C PRO A 90 -10.45 7.72 12.24
N ARG A 91 -11.71 7.28 12.33
CA ARG A 91 -12.58 6.94 11.17
C ARG A 91 -12.54 7.93 10.02
N LYS A 92 -12.52 9.24 10.30
CA LYS A 92 -12.45 10.28 9.26
C LYS A 92 -11.14 10.23 8.48
N VAL A 93 -10.01 10.07 9.16
CA VAL A 93 -8.68 10.00 8.55
C VAL A 93 -8.51 8.69 7.78
N MET A 94 -8.97 7.58 8.36
CA MET A 94 -9.01 6.27 7.68
C MET A 94 -9.75 6.35 6.34
N LEU A 95 -10.92 7.01 6.31
CA LEU A 95 -11.70 7.15 5.08
C LEU A 95 -10.95 7.95 4.01
N HIS A 96 -10.33 9.08 4.38
CA HIS A 96 -9.53 9.89 3.46
C HIS A 96 -8.31 9.12 2.94
N TYR A 97 -7.63 8.40 3.81
CA TYR A 97 -6.49 7.57 3.47
C TYR A 97 -6.86 6.47 2.47
N LEU A 98 -8.00 5.80 2.69
CA LEU A 98 -8.56 4.79 1.80
C LEU A 98 -8.91 5.36 0.42
N PHE A 99 -9.51 6.56 0.37
CA PHE A 99 -9.78 7.22 -0.91
C PHE A 99 -8.51 7.62 -1.64
N PHE A 100 -7.58 8.26 -0.94
CA PHE A 100 -6.34 8.73 -1.53
C PHE A 100 -5.47 7.58 -2.05
N SER A 101 -5.33 6.50 -1.28
CA SER A 101 -4.61 5.29 -1.71
C SER A 101 -5.27 4.61 -2.91
N SER A 102 -6.60 4.58 -2.98
CA SER A 102 -7.33 4.00 -4.13
C SER A 102 -7.14 4.85 -5.39
N ILE A 103 -7.23 6.18 -5.27
CA ILE A 103 -6.95 7.12 -6.36
C ILE A 103 -5.51 6.94 -6.85
N ALA A 104 -4.54 6.91 -5.92
CA ALA A 104 -3.13 6.75 -6.25
C ALA A 104 -2.86 5.42 -6.97
N SER A 105 -3.43 4.31 -6.49
CA SER A 105 -3.30 2.98 -7.10
C SER A 105 -3.87 2.93 -8.51
N LEU A 106 -5.09 3.47 -8.71
CA LEU A 106 -5.75 3.48 -10.01
C LEU A 106 -5.01 4.39 -11.00
N SER A 107 -4.59 5.57 -10.53
CA SER A 107 -3.82 6.51 -11.33
C SER A 107 -2.51 5.90 -11.78
N ARG A 108 -1.78 5.23 -10.88
CA ARG A 108 -0.56 4.50 -11.23
C ARG A 108 -0.84 3.40 -12.26
N GLY A 109 -1.81 2.53 -12.02
CA GLY A 109 -2.16 1.45 -12.95
C GLY A 109 -2.50 1.97 -14.34
N ALA A 110 -3.29 3.03 -14.42
CA ALA A 110 -3.63 3.72 -15.65
C ALA A 110 -2.39 4.30 -16.37
N CYS A 111 -1.50 4.97 -15.63
CA CYS A 111 -0.26 5.52 -16.17
C CYS A 111 0.66 4.43 -16.71
N GLU A 112 0.84 3.32 -16.00
CA GLU A 112 1.71 2.20 -16.43
C GLU A 112 1.16 1.51 -17.68
N VAL A 113 -0.15 1.25 -17.73
CA VAL A 113 -0.81 0.70 -18.93
C VAL A 113 -0.65 1.65 -20.11
N PHE A 114 -0.84 2.96 -19.90
CA PHE A 114 -0.65 3.94 -20.96
C PHE A 114 0.81 4.01 -21.42
N LEU A 115 1.77 4.01 -20.51
CA LEU A 115 3.21 4.03 -20.81
C LEU A 115 3.61 2.79 -21.61
N PHE A 116 3.07 1.63 -21.25
CA PHE A 116 3.25 0.39 -21.99
C PHE A 116 2.69 0.50 -23.42
N LEU A 117 1.44 0.93 -23.58
CA LEU A 117 0.81 1.09 -24.90
C LEU A 117 1.56 2.10 -25.76
N PHE A 118 2.00 3.21 -25.18
CA PHE A 118 2.78 4.24 -25.86
C PHE A 118 4.11 3.67 -26.36
N ARG A 119 4.86 2.96 -25.51
CA ARG A 119 6.14 2.35 -25.89
C ARG A 119 5.96 1.24 -26.91
N PHE A 120 4.93 0.42 -26.74
CA PHE A 120 4.60 -0.64 -27.69
C PHE A 120 4.34 -0.05 -29.07
N ALA A 121 3.45 0.93 -29.16
CA ALA A 121 3.17 1.58 -30.44
C ALA A 121 4.43 2.26 -31.02
N ALA A 122 5.27 2.89 -30.17
CA ALA A 122 6.48 3.59 -30.63
C ALA A 122 7.58 2.65 -31.12
N SER A 123 7.51 1.38 -30.73
CA SER A 123 8.42 0.32 -31.20
C SER A 123 8.05 -0.26 -32.56
N ILE A 124 6.85 0.02 -33.07
CA ILE A 124 6.40 -0.48 -34.38
C ILE A 124 7.15 0.25 -35.48
N HIS A 125 7.80 -0.52 -36.37
CA HIS A 125 8.55 0.05 -37.50
C HIS A 125 7.63 0.89 -38.42
N PRO A 126 8.09 2.05 -38.94
CA PRO A 126 7.30 2.90 -39.82
C PRO A 126 6.69 2.21 -41.04
N ASP A 127 7.39 1.20 -41.58
CA ASP A 127 6.93 0.44 -42.75
C ASP A 127 5.86 -0.61 -42.43
N SER A 128 5.52 -0.81 -41.16
CA SER A 128 4.47 -1.73 -40.75
C SER A 128 3.09 -1.19 -41.13
N ARG A 129 2.20 -2.08 -41.59
CA ARG A 129 0.78 -1.75 -41.82
C ARG A 129 0.04 -1.28 -40.55
N PHE A 130 0.62 -1.57 -39.38
CA PHE A 130 0.09 -1.17 -38.08
C PHE A 130 0.82 0.05 -37.49
N TYR A 131 1.66 0.73 -38.27
CA TYR A 131 2.30 1.95 -37.81
C TYR A 131 1.25 3.02 -37.54
N PHE A 132 1.35 3.62 -36.36
CA PHE A 132 0.51 4.71 -35.93
C PHE A 132 1.42 5.82 -35.41
N ASP A 133 1.27 7.03 -35.94
CA ASP A 133 2.05 8.18 -35.50
C ASP A 133 1.55 8.65 -34.12
N ILE A 134 2.25 8.20 -33.09
CA ILE A 134 1.94 8.50 -31.69
C ILE A 134 2.13 9.98 -31.36
N HIS A 135 2.96 10.69 -32.10
CA HIS A 135 3.17 12.13 -31.90
C HIS A 135 1.94 12.94 -32.32
N SER A 136 1.06 12.36 -33.14
CA SER A 136 -0.23 12.95 -33.50
C SER A 136 -1.30 12.83 -32.40
N ILE A 137 -1.10 11.98 -31.39
CA ILE A 137 -2.07 11.82 -30.30
C ILE A 137 -1.99 13.05 -29.40
N PRO A 138 -3.08 13.82 -29.25
CA PRO A 138 -3.11 14.92 -28.31
C PRO A 138 -3.05 14.37 -26.88
N VAL A 139 -1.87 14.40 -26.28
CA VAL A 139 -1.55 13.87 -24.94
C VAL A 139 -2.57 14.34 -23.89
N TRP A 140 -3.06 15.58 -24.00
CA TRP A 140 -4.08 16.13 -23.10
C TRP A 140 -5.42 15.38 -23.14
N LYS A 141 -5.86 14.89 -24.32
CA LYS A 141 -7.11 14.12 -24.44
C LYS A 141 -6.99 12.80 -23.69
N THR A 142 -5.81 12.18 -23.74
CA THR A 142 -5.53 10.97 -22.99
C THR A 142 -5.54 11.21 -21.48
N PHE A 143 -4.93 12.31 -21.02
CA PHE A 143 -5.00 12.70 -19.60
C PHE A 143 -6.43 12.90 -19.12
N VAL A 144 -7.26 13.61 -19.90
CA VAL A 144 -8.68 13.82 -19.58
C VAL A 144 -9.42 12.50 -19.53
N PHE A 145 -9.21 11.60 -20.50
CA PHE A 145 -9.83 10.28 -20.50
C PHE A 145 -9.45 9.44 -19.28
N LEU A 146 -8.16 9.38 -18.94
CA LEU A 146 -7.68 8.68 -17.74
C LEU A 146 -8.24 9.28 -16.46
N TYR A 147 -8.28 10.61 -16.35
CA TYR A 147 -8.88 11.30 -15.22
C TYR A 147 -10.37 10.97 -15.06
N CYS A 148 -11.13 10.96 -16.16
CA CYS A 148 -12.53 10.55 -16.16
C CYS A 148 -12.71 9.10 -15.69
N LEU A 149 -11.88 8.16 -16.15
CA LEU A 149 -11.94 6.76 -15.71
C LEU A 149 -11.63 6.61 -14.22
N ILE A 150 -10.63 7.34 -13.71
CA ILE A 150 -10.30 7.37 -12.28
C ILE A 150 -11.48 7.94 -11.48
N ALA A 151 -12.03 9.08 -11.91
CA ALA A 151 -13.18 9.71 -11.25
C ALA A 151 -14.42 8.79 -11.22
N ILE A 152 -14.72 8.09 -12.32
CA ILE A 152 -15.83 7.12 -12.39
C ILE A 152 -15.60 5.96 -11.43
N ASN A 153 -14.39 5.39 -11.38
CA ASN A 153 -14.08 4.28 -10.48
C ASN A 153 -14.14 4.70 -9.00
N VAL A 154 -13.67 5.91 -8.70
CA VAL A 154 -13.76 6.50 -7.36
C VAL A 154 -15.22 6.70 -6.99
N TYR A 155 -16.03 7.29 -7.88
CA TYR A 155 -17.46 7.47 -7.65
C TYR A 155 -18.19 6.14 -7.45
N ALA A 156 -17.92 5.13 -8.27
CA ALA A 156 -18.49 3.78 -8.13
C ALA A 156 -18.09 3.12 -6.79
N SER A 157 -16.86 3.35 -6.33
CA SER A 157 -16.38 2.85 -5.03
C SER A 157 -17.01 3.59 -3.85
N THR A 158 -17.13 4.93 -3.93
CA THR A 158 -17.76 5.78 -2.91
C THR A 158 -19.24 5.45 -2.73
N SER A 159 -19.99 5.32 -3.83
CA SER A 159 -21.44 5.04 -3.80
C SER A 159 -21.74 3.65 -3.21
N ARG A 160 -20.82 2.69 -3.40
CA ARG A 160 -20.88 1.39 -2.73
C ARG A 160 -20.56 1.46 -1.24
N LEU A 161 -19.61 2.29 -0.82
CA LEU A 161 -19.33 2.54 0.60
C LEU A 161 -20.51 3.18 1.33
N GLU A 162 -21.20 4.11 0.68
CA GLU A 162 -22.38 4.79 1.21
C GLU A 162 -23.59 3.84 1.35
N SER A 163 -23.85 3.01 0.35
CA SER A 163 -24.91 2.00 0.41
C SER A 163 -24.65 0.94 1.49
N THR A 164 -23.38 0.62 1.77
CA THR A 164 -22.99 -0.32 2.85
C THR A 164 -23.13 0.31 4.24
N THR A 165 -22.95 1.62 4.38
CA THR A 165 -23.08 2.31 5.67
C THR A 165 -24.53 2.62 6.06
N LEU A 166 -25.43 2.80 5.08
CA LEU A 166 -26.86 2.97 5.31
C LEU A 166 -27.57 1.70 5.81
N MET A 167 -27.01 0.50 5.58
CA MET A 167 -27.60 -0.78 6.01
C MET A 167 -27.22 -1.24 7.43
N ARG A 168 -26.39 -0.49 8.17
CA ARG A 168 -26.12 -0.78 9.59
C ARG A 168 -26.40 0.44 10.46
N PRO A 169 -27.49 0.49 11.26
CA PRO A 169 -27.39 1.15 12.54
C PRO A 169 -26.27 0.45 13.32
N PHE A 170 -25.17 1.16 13.52
CA PHE A 170 -24.04 0.67 14.31
C PHE A 170 -24.56 0.44 15.74
N ASN A 171 -24.77 -0.82 16.10
CA ASN A 171 -25.13 -1.19 17.46
C ASN A 171 -23.87 -1.01 18.31
N PRO A 172 -23.80 -0.04 19.24
CA PRO A 172 -22.59 0.24 20.02
C PRO A 172 -22.18 -0.90 20.97
N GLY A 173 -22.95 -1.99 21.04
CA GLY A 173 -22.66 -3.16 21.86
C GLY A 173 -21.62 -4.14 21.30
N PHE A 174 -21.12 -3.97 20.07
CA PHE A 174 -20.03 -4.79 19.53
C PHE A 174 -18.67 -4.10 19.70
N THR A 175 -18.39 -3.62 20.91
CA THR A 175 -17.02 -3.52 21.39
C THR A 175 -16.47 -4.94 21.47
N ILE A 176 -15.70 -5.34 20.47
CA ILE A 176 -14.66 -6.34 20.72
C ILE A 176 -13.81 -5.70 21.80
N SER A 177 -13.96 -6.19 23.04
CA SER A 177 -13.06 -5.90 24.15
C SER A 177 -11.70 -6.50 23.78
N LEU A 178 -10.99 -5.84 22.87
CA LEU A 178 -9.54 -5.84 22.83
C LEU A 178 -9.15 -5.18 24.15
N LYS A 179 -9.04 -5.99 25.22
CA LYS A 179 -8.16 -5.63 26.32
C LYS A 179 -6.88 -5.19 25.64
N PRO A 180 -6.40 -3.94 25.85
CA PRO A 180 -5.09 -3.60 25.39
C PRO A 180 -4.17 -4.62 26.04
N ILE A 181 -3.58 -5.51 25.23
CA ILE A 181 -2.32 -6.11 25.61
C ILE A 181 -1.38 -4.92 25.61
N LEU A 182 -1.37 -4.22 26.73
CA LEU A 182 -0.27 -3.40 27.15
C LEU A 182 0.95 -4.26 26.83
N ILE A 183 1.79 -3.75 25.95
CA ILE A 183 3.20 -4.06 25.94
C ILE A 183 3.60 -3.99 27.40
N SER A 184 3.76 -5.16 28.03
CA SER A 184 4.28 -5.25 29.39
C SER A 184 5.63 -4.55 29.32
N PRO A 185 5.85 -3.48 30.12
CA PRO A 185 7.17 -2.92 30.21
C PRO A 185 8.07 -4.05 30.67
N VAL A 186 9.07 -4.35 29.85
CA VAL A 186 10.22 -5.19 30.15
C VAL A 186 10.48 -5.17 31.65
N SER A 187 10.18 -6.29 32.29
CA SER A 187 10.44 -6.54 33.70
C SER A 187 11.93 -6.30 33.94
N LEU A 188 12.24 -5.14 34.50
CA LEU A 188 13.52 -4.72 35.04
C LEU A 188 13.84 -5.49 36.34
N LYS A 189 13.64 -6.81 36.34
CA LYS A 189 13.83 -7.72 37.48
C LYS A 189 14.84 -8.84 37.21
N GLU A 190 15.61 -8.73 36.12
CA GLU A 190 16.64 -9.70 35.73
C GLU A 190 18.02 -9.06 35.47
N ARG A 191 18.35 -7.97 36.19
CA ARG A 191 19.72 -7.42 36.27
C ARG A 191 20.30 -7.43 37.68
N ARG A 192 20.10 -8.52 38.44
CA ARG A 192 20.87 -8.79 39.68
C ARG A 192 21.07 -10.27 39.93
N PHE A 193 21.57 -11.01 38.95
CA PHE A 193 22.22 -12.29 39.21
C PHE A 193 23.38 -12.45 38.23
N PHE A 194 24.45 -11.69 38.46
CA PHE A 194 25.84 -12.03 38.13
C PHE A 194 26.74 -10.81 38.39
N VAL A 195 27.04 -10.54 39.67
CA VAL A 195 28.32 -9.93 40.10
C VAL A 195 28.56 -10.32 41.58
N PHE A 196 29.55 -11.21 41.76
CA PHE A 196 30.49 -11.32 42.90
C PHE A 196 29.99 -11.32 44.36
N VAL A 197 30.17 -12.49 45.00
CA VAL A 197 31.09 -12.73 46.14
C VAL A 197 31.46 -11.49 46.97
N LYS A 198 31.16 -11.49 48.28
CA LYS A 198 32.12 -11.35 49.42
C LYS A 198 31.47 -10.85 50.72
N LYS A 199 31.66 -11.63 51.80
CA LYS A 199 31.63 -11.26 53.26
C LYS A 199 30.25 -10.87 53.84
N ARG A 200 29.90 -11.06 55.12
CA ARG A 200 30.38 -11.74 56.36
C ARG A 200 29.19 -11.57 57.33
N PHE A 201 28.70 -12.64 57.98
CA PHE A 201 28.77 -12.88 59.44
C PHE A 201 28.36 -11.73 60.38
N HIS A 202 27.25 -11.93 61.10
CA HIS A 202 27.04 -11.92 62.57
C HIS A 202 25.55 -11.61 62.87
N LEU A 203 24.74 -12.53 63.42
CA LEU A 203 24.65 -12.93 64.84
C LEU A 203 24.62 -11.72 65.78
N THR A 204 23.44 -11.22 66.11
CA THR A 204 22.68 -11.52 67.35
C THR A 204 21.30 -10.89 67.26
#